data_AF-A0AAW0AHN7-F1
#
_entry.id   AF-A0AAW0AHN7-F1
#
_cell.length_a   1.000
_cell.length_b   1.000
_cell.length_c   1.000
_cell.angle_alpha   90.00
_cell.angle_beta   90.00
_cell.angle_gamma   90.00
#
_symmetry.space_group_name_H-M   'P 1'
#
loop_
_entity.id
_entity.type
_entity.pdbx_description
1 polymer ?
#
loop_
_entity_poly.entity_id
_entity_poly.type
_entity_poly.pdbx_seq_one_letter_code
_entity_poly.pdbx_strand_id
1 'polypeptide(L)'
;DFLARICARMEIPDGDAQLGWKSSDDLKRDLPKRLSTEDDVKAAFDYFRPILLSKRHQKKIFMEIISGESVAAKPAEKTAAAPKVTETAYRDELNIVKAALACEKHRGHNRWCYVRRDNEKGERCVPLSLEEVTLWARKLAPKPENERELDDKCTKYPHVFKLDDMEKVAAEREERSKNRKKGNAAPEFHLHMPASMDGIFGDVSNTQPAPKRARDTEDSDNDSDDDAPAVSISDVLSVLHKKMLLCQGDWDGERCRAGVYKLLKRSQRGRARKGRA
;
A
#
# COMPACT_ATOMS: atom_id res chain seq x y z
N ASP A 1 -1.60 -6.32 -32.95
CA ASP A 1 -0.41 -5.45 -32.83
C ASP A 1 -0.18 -4.80 -31.45
N PHE A 2 -1.10 -4.91 -30.50
CA PHE A 2 -0.92 -4.32 -29.16
C PHE A 2 0.22 -4.97 -28.35
N LEU A 3 0.23 -6.30 -28.25
CA LEU A 3 1.25 -7.05 -27.52
C LEU A 3 2.65 -6.84 -28.11
N ALA A 4 2.78 -6.91 -29.44
CA ALA A 4 4.05 -6.66 -30.13
C ALA A 4 4.64 -5.28 -29.79
N ARG A 5 3.81 -4.24 -29.75
CA ARG A 5 4.26 -2.88 -29.37
C ARG A 5 4.69 -2.80 -27.92
N ILE A 6 4.01 -3.51 -27.02
CA ILE A 6 4.38 -3.58 -25.61
C ILE A 6 5.68 -4.34 -25.43
N CYS A 7 5.85 -5.50 -26.08
CA CYS A 7 7.10 -6.27 -26.05
C CYS A 7 8.26 -5.44 -26.58
N ALA A 8 8.10 -4.80 -27.75
CA ALA A 8 9.10 -3.92 -28.33
C ALA A 8 9.45 -2.74 -27.41
N ARG A 9 8.46 -2.16 -26.72
CA ARG A 9 8.69 -1.04 -25.80
C ARG A 9 9.34 -1.45 -24.48
N MET A 10 9.16 -2.69 -24.05
CA MET A 10 9.78 -3.26 -22.85
C MET A 10 11.07 -4.03 -23.15
N GLU A 11 11.53 -4.01 -24.41
CA GLU A 11 12.74 -4.72 -24.86
C GLU A 11 12.70 -6.23 -24.56
N ILE A 12 11.50 -6.83 -24.62
CA ILE A 12 11.32 -8.27 -24.37
C ILE A 12 11.43 -9.01 -25.71
N PRO A 13 12.27 -10.06 -25.81
CA PRO A 13 12.42 -10.84 -27.03
C PRO A 13 11.10 -11.52 -27.43
N ASP A 14 10.83 -11.51 -28.73
CA ASP A 14 9.65 -12.15 -29.32
C ASP A 14 9.74 -13.67 -29.11
N GLY A 15 8.82 -14.25 -28.32
CA GLY A 15 8.72 -15.71 -28.14
C GLY A 15 8.44 -16.15 -26.70
N ASP A 16 9.05 -15.51 -25.71
CA ASP A 16 9.01 -15.95 -24.31
C ASP A 16 8.38 -14.91 -23.36
N ALA A 17 7.76 -13.87 -23.92
CA ALA A 17 7.16 -12.79 -23.16
C ALA A 17 5.91 -13.25 -22.39
N GLN A 18 6.10 -13.79 -21.19
CA GLN A 18 5.00 -13.90 -20.22
C GLN A 18 4.68 -12.49 -19.73
N LEU A 19 3.60 -11.89 -20.19
CA LEU A 19 3.13 -10.61 -19.68
C LEU A 19 2.00 -10.83 -18.69
N GLY A 20 1.97 -9.99 -17.64
CA GLY A 20 0.86 -9.89 -16.72
C GLY A 20 0.34 -8.46 -16.64
N TRP A 21 -0.87 -8.29 -16.12
CA TRP A 21 -1.47 -6.98 -15.86
C TRP A 21 -2.12 -6.90 -14.48
N LYS A 22 -2.14 -5.69 -13.91
CA LYS A 22 -2.86 -5.35 -12.68
C LYS A 22 -3.71 -4.10 -12.85
N SER A 23 -4.84 -4.08 -12.17
CA SER A 23 -5.67 -2.90 -11.98
C SER A 23 -5.09 -2.00 -10.89
N SER A 24 -5.39 -0.71 -10.96
CA SER A 24 -5.06 0.26 -9.90
C SER A 24 -5.68 -0.07 -8.53
N ASP A 25 -6.75 -0.85 -8.53
CA ASP A 25 -7.44 -1.28 -7.31
C ASP A 25 -6.96 -2.65 -6.79
N ASP A 26 -6.14 -3.36 -7.55
CA ASP A 26 -5.57 -4.64 -7.12
C ASP A 26 -4.56 -4.37 -5.98
N LEU A 27 -4.55 -5.25 -4.96
CA LEU A 27 -3.60 -5.15 -3.87
C LEU A 27 -2.19 -5.43 -4.40
N LYS A 28 -1.17 -4.82 -3.77
CA LYS A 28 0.23 -5.07 -4.13
C LYS A 28 0.60 -6.57 -4.13
N ARG A 29 -0.06 -7.35 -3.29
CA ARG A 29 0.16 -8.80 -3.10
C ARG A 29 -0.59 -9.67 -4.11
N ASP A 30 -1.55 -9.12 -4.84
CA ASP A 30 -2.33 -9.90 -5.79
C ASP A 30 -1.44 -10.35 -6.95
N LEU A 31 -1.69 -11.53 -7.49
CA LEU A 31 -0.94 -12.05 -8.63
C LEU A 31 -1.33 -11.27 -9.91
N PRO A 32 -0.37 -10.88 -10.76
CA PRO A 32 -0.70 -10.30 -12.07
C PRO A 32 -1.57 -11.26 -12.87
N LYS A 33 -2.64 -10.73 -13.49
CA LYS A 33 -3.50 -11.48 -14.42
C LYS A 33 -2.75 -11.69 -15.73
N ARG A 34 -2.88 -12.83 -16.38
CA ARG A 34 -2.14 -13.15 -17.61
C ARG A 34 -2.51 -12.20 -18.76
N LEU A 35 -1.53 -11.88 -19.62
CA LEU A 35 -1.66 -11.04 -20.81
C LEU A 35 -0.87 -11.63 -21.99
N SER A 36 -1.09 -12.91 -22.30
CA SER A 36 -0.31 -13.66 -23.31
C SER A 36 -1.01 -13.78 -24.66
N THR A 37 -2.33 -13.90 -24.66
CA THR A 37 -3.14 -14.07 -25.87
C THR A 37 -3.95 -12.82 -26.18
N GLU A 38 -4.48 -12.73 -27.39
CA GLU A 38 -5.41 -11.66 -27.76
C GLU A 38 -6.70 -11.70 -26.91
N ASP A 39 -7.16 -12.90 -26.55
CA ASP A 39 -8.29 -13.08 -25.63
C ASP A 39 -8.00 -12.51 -24.24
N ASP A 40 -6.78 -12.70 -23.72
CA ASP A 40 -6.36 -12.13 -22.43
C ASP A 40 -6.41 -10.59 -22.49
N VAL A 41 -6.00 -9.99 -23.62
CA VAL A 41 -6.07 -8.55 -23.85
C VAL A 41 -7.51 -8.06 -23.89
N LYS A 42 -8.38 -8.77 -24.61
CA LYS A 42 -9.81 -8.45 -24.68
C LYS A 42 -10.46 -8.52 -23.28
N ALA A 43 -10.19 -9.58 -22.53
CA ALA A 43 -10.66 -9.75 -21.16
C ALA A 43 -10.18 -8.62 -20.24
N ALA A 44 -8.93 -8.16 -20.40
CA ALA A 44 -8.42 -7.00 -19.65
C ALA A 44 -9.20 -5.72 -19.98
N PHE A 45 -9.47 -5.44 -21.26
CA PHE A 45 -10.26 -4.27 -21.65
C PHE A 45 -11.72 -4.37 -21.19
N ASP A 46 -12.33 -5.55 -21.26
CA ASP A 46 -13.69 -5.78 -20.79
C ASP A 46 -13.81 -5.59 -19.28
N TYR A 47 -12.75 -5.90 -18.51
CA TYR A 47 -12.67 -5.57 -17.09
C TYR A 47 -12.65 -4.05 -16.84
N PHE A 48 -11.87 -3.29 -17.61
CA PHE A 48 -11.76 -1.83 -17.42
C PHE A 48 -12.96 -1.04 -17.97
N ARG A 49 -13.66 -1.58 -18.96
CA ARG A 49 -14.81 -0.92 -19.62
C ARG A 49 -15.88 -0.41 -18.64
N PRO A 50 -16.47 -1.24 -17.75
CA PRO A 50 -17.49 -0.76 -16.81
C PRO A 50 -16.94 0.27 -15.82
N ILE A 51 -15.68 0.13 -15.39
CA ILE A 51 -15.04 1.07 -14.46
C ILE A 51 -14.86 2.44 -15.12
N LEU A 52 -14.48 2.47 -16.40
CA LEU A 52 -14.32 3.69 -17.19
C LEU A 52 -15.64 4.36 -17.56
N LEU A 53 -16.74 3.60 -17.65
CA LEU A 53 -18.08 4.10 -17.92
C LEU A 53 -18.79 4.57 -16.64
N SER A 54 -18.38 4.07 -15.47
CA SER A 54 -18.97 4.44 -14.19
C SER A 54 -18.75 5.92 -13.86
N LYS A 55 -19.84 6.70 -13.81
CA LYS A 55 -19.82 8.11 -13.36
C LYS A 55 -19.41 8.27 -11.89
N ARG A 56 -19.48 7.19 -11.10
CA ARG A 56 -19.11 7.20 -9.68
C ARG A 56 -17.60 7.08 -9.47
N HIS A 57 -16.87 6.57 -10.48
CA HIS A 57 -15.44 6.37 -10.34
C HIS A 57 -14.67 7.68 -10.62
N GLN A 58 -14.25 8.37 -9.55
CA GLN A 58 -13.50 9.63 -9.67
C GLN A 58 -11.98 9.41 -9.77
N LYS A 59 -11.48 8.22 -9.41
CA LYS A 59 -10.05 7.92 -9.42
C LYS A 59 -9.57 7.65 -10.85
N LYS A 60 -8.32 8.04 -11.13
CA LYS A 60 -7.65 7.68 -12.39
C LYS A 60 -7.41 6.18 -12.40
N ILE A 61 -7.94 5.51 -13.41
CA ILE A 61 -7.77 4.08 -13.66
C ILE A 61 -6.51 3.91 -14.52
N PHE A 62 -5.63 3.01 -14.14
CA PHE A 62 -4.47 2.64 -14.94
C PHE A 62 -4.32 1.11 -14.95
N MET A 63 -3.81 0.59 -16.06
CA MET A 63 -3.45 -0.81 -16.22
C MET A 63 -1.93 -0.89 -16.13
N GLU A 64 -1.43 -1.51 -15.08
CA GLU A 64 0.00 -1.76 -14.90
C GLU A 64 0.37 -3.06 -15.61
N ILE A 65 1.26 -2.99 -16.60
CA ILE A 65 1.77 -4.18 -17.31
C ILE A 65 3.08 -4.58 -16.66
N ILE A 66 3.20 -5.85 -16.30
CA ILE A 66 4.30 -6.42 -15.54
C ILE A 66 4.94 -7.52 -16.40
N SER A 67 6.26 -7.50 -16.55
CA SER A 67 7.00 -8.59 -17.19
C SER A 67 7.06 -9.81 -16.26
N GLY A 68 6.75 -10.97 -16.82
CA GLY A 68 6.41 -12.21 -16.12
C GLY A 68 7.60 -13.05 -15.66
N GLU A 69 8.83 -12.54 -15.70
CA GLU A 69 9.96 -13.19 -14.99
C GLU A 69 9.65 -13.43 -13.49
N SER A 70 8.63 -12.76 -12.94
CA SER A 70 8.15 -12.94 -11.55
C SER A 70 6.87 -13.80 -11.38
N VAL A 71 6.26 -14.30 -12.46
CA VAL A 71 4.93 -14.96 -12.41
C VAL A 71 5.02 -16.48 -12.27
N ALA A 72 6.19 -17.08 -12.51
CA ALA A 72 6.46 -18.45 -12.09
C ALA A 72 6.52 -18.51 -10.55
N ALA A 73 5.36 -18.76 -9.96
CA ALA A 73 5.13 -18.89 -8.53
C ALA A 73 6.14 -19.86 -7.88
N LYS A 74 7.26 -19.33 -7.40
CA LYS A 74 7.97 -19.97 -6.29
C LYS A 74 7.06 -19.82 -5.06
N PRO A 75 6.69 -20.91 -4.36
CA PRO A 75 5.90 -20.83 -3.14
C PRO A 75 6.59 -19.87 -2.19
N ALA A 76 5.81 -18.89 -1.71
CA ALA A 76 6.26 -17.69 -1.02
C ALA A 76 7.33 -17.94 0.04
N GLU A 77 8.60 -17.88 -0.36
CA GLU A 77 9.69 -17.60 0.54
C GLU A 77 9.54 -16.13 0.91
N LYS A 78 9.32 -15.86 2.19
CA LYS A 78 9.02 -14.53 2.76
C LYS A 78 10.09 -13.52 2.30
N THR A 79 9.87 -12.84 1.19
CA THR A 79 10.74 -11.76 0.75
C THR A 79 10.61 -10.65 1.77
N ALA A 80 11.65 -10.51 2.59
CA ALA A 80 11.83 -9.42 3.52
C ALA A 80 11.51 -8.10 2.80
N ALA A 81 10.62 -7.31 3.40
CA ALA A 81 10.26 -6.00 2.89
C ALA A 81 11.54 -5.24 2.52
N ALA A 82 11.54 -4.58 1.36
CA ALA A 82 12.65 -3.74 0.92
C ALA A 82 13.15 -2.91 2.12
N PRO A 83 14.44 -3.01 2.47
CA PRO A 83 14.96 -2.43 3.70
C PRO A 83 14.64 -0.95 3.69
N LYS A 84 13.94 -0.50 4.74
CA LYS A 84 13.62 0.93 4.89
C LYS A 84 14.96 1.66 4.83
N VAL A 85 15.08 2.72 4.04
CA VAL A 85 16.34 3.46 3.79
C VAL A 85 17.15 3.75 5.07
N THR A 86 16.47 3.88 6.21
CA THR A 86 17.09 4.07 7.53
C THR A 86 17.81 2.84 8.13
N GLU A 87 17.63 1.63 7.60
CA GLU A 87 18.42 0.44 7.97
C GLU A 87 19.78 0.40 7.26
N THR A 88 19.91 1.05 6.09
CA THR A 88 21.18 1.01 5.33
C THR A 88 22.27 1.88 5.95
N ALA A 89 21.90 2.96 6.64
CA ALA A 89 22.85 3.91 7.23
C ALA A 89 23.60 3.37 8.47
N TYR A 90 23.12 2.28 9.10
CA TYR A 90 23.67 1.73 10.34
C TYR A 90 23.88 0.21 10.24
N ARG A 91 24.19 -0.27 9.02
CA ARG A 91 24.20 -1.70 8.72
C ARG A 91 25.29 -2.43 9.53
N ASP A 92 26.44 -1.81 9.71
CA ASP A 92 27.59 -2.43 10.36
C ASP A 92 27.38 -2.50 11.87
N GLU A 93 26.89 -1.41 12.48
CA GLU A 93 26.52 -1.37 13.91
C GLU A 93 25.40 -2.37 14.19
N LEU A 94 24.43 -2.50 13.27
CA LEU A 94 23.35 -3.46 13.41
C LEU A 94 23.87 -4.90 13.41
N ASN A 95 24.87 -5.21 12.58
CA ASN A 95 25.47 -6.54 12.54
C ASN A 95 26.28 -6.84 13.81
N ILE A 96 27.04 -5.87 14.32
CA ILE A 96 27.79 -5.97 15.57
C ILE A 96 26.83 -6.26 16.73
N VAL A 97 25.75 -5.49 16.84
CA VAL A 97 24.73 -5.68 17.87
C VAL A 97 24.07 -7.06 17.76
N LYS A 98 23.69 -7.47 16.54
CA LYS A 98 23.06 -8.78 16.32
C LYS A 98 23.97 -9.94 16.72
N ALA A 99 25.27 -9.81 16.47
CA ALA A 99 26.26 -10.80 16.88
C ALA A 99 26.43 -10.83 18.41
N ALA A 100 26.56 -9.65 19.05
CA ALA A 100 26.75 -9.55 20.49
C ALA A 100 25.53 -10.04 21.30
N LEU A 101 24.31 -9.84 20.78
CA LEU A 101 23.06 -10.27 21.43
C LEU A 101 22.63 -11.68 21.07
N ALA A 102 23.36 -12.39 20.20
CA ALA A 102 22.96 -13.72 19.77
C ALA A 102 22.89 -14.67 20.98
N CYS A 103 21.71 -15.22 21.22
CA CYS A 103 21.43 -16.11 22.34
C CYS A 103 21.20 -17.53 21.83
N GLU A 104 22.00 -18.49 22.29
CA GLU A 104 21.88 -19.91 21.90
C GLU A 104 20.62 -20.59 22.48
N LYS A 105 20.08 -20.07 23.58
CA LYS A 105 18.91 -20.63 24.25
C LYS A 105 17.62 -20.44 23.46
N HIS A 106 17.54 -19.42 22.60
CA HIS A 106 16.35 -19.14 21.81
C HIS A 106 16.52 -19.61 20.36
N ARG A 107 15.52 -20.32 19.85
CA ARG A 107 15.45 -20.77 18.45
C ARG A 107 14.56 -19.82 17.64
N GLY A 108 14.91 -19.56 16.36
CA GLY A 108 14.05 -18.81 15.43
C GLY A 108 14.75 -17.66 14.69
N HIS A 109 13.96 -16.72 14.17
CA HIS A 109 14.46 -15.56 13.43
C HIS A 109 14.89 -14.40 14.34
N ASN A 110 14.39 -14.33 15.58
CA ASN A 110 14.72 -13.30 16.56
C ASN A 110 15.50 -13.93 17.72
N ARG A 111 16.75 -14.33 17.46
CA ARG A 111 17.64 -14.98 18.45
C ARG A 111 18.44 -13.98 19.27
N TRP A 112 17.92 -12.78 19.46
CA TRP A 112 18.62 -11.72 20.18
C TRP A 112 18.03 -11.58 21.56
N CYS A 113 18.87 -11.65 22.58
CA CYS A 113 18.41 -11.51 23.96
C CYS A 113 19.37 -10.69 24.77
N TYR A 114 18.81 -9.89 25.66
CA TYR A 114 19.55 -9.24 26.72
C TYR A 114 19.69 -10.22 27.90
N VAL A 115 20.92 -10.45 28.34
CA VAL A 115 21.20 -11.29 29.52
C VAL A 115 21.29 -10.38 30.74
N ARG A 116 20.24 -10.37 31.56
CA ARG A 116 20.24 -9.69 32.86
C ARG A 116 20.86 -10.64 33.88
N ARG A 117 21.98 -10.23 34.47
CA ARG A 117 22.55 -10.91 35.64
C ARG A 117 21.86 -10.38 36.87
N ASP A 118 20.86 -11.10 37.34
CA ASP A 118 20.26 -10.83 38.64
C ASP A 118 21.07 -11.59 39.69
N ASN A 119 21.68 -10.86 40.64
CA ASN A 119 22.59 -11.43 41.65
C ASN A 119 21.95 -12.59 42.44
N GLU A 120 20.62 -12.62 42.57
CA GLU A 120 19.89 -13.62 43.37
C GLU A 120 19.23 -14.73 42.55
N LYS A 121 18.87 -14.47 41.28
CA LYS A 121 18.03 -15.38 40.47
C LYS A 121 18.76 -15.99 39.27
N GLY A 122 20.06 -15.70 39.15
CA GLY A 122 20.89 -16.13 38.03
C GLY A 122 20.66 -15.30 36.77
N GLU A 123 21.14 -15.83 35.65
CA GLU A 123 21.07 -15.14 34.36
C GLU A 123 19.70 -15.30 33.70
N ARG A 124 18.92 -14.22 33.64
CA ARG A 124 17.64 -14.16 32.93
C ARG A 124 17.84 -13.60 31.52
N CYS A 125 17.41 -14.34 30.51
CA CYS A 125 17.43 -13.89 29.11
C CYS A 125 16.09 -13.23 28.77
N VAL A 126 16.12 -11.96 28.37
CA VAL A 126 14.94 -11.21 27.89
C VAL A 126 15.01 -11.12 26.37
N PRO A 127 14.04 -11.67 25.62
CA PRO A 127 14.06 -11.64 24.17
C PRO A 127 13.85 -10.22 23.63
N LEU A 128 14.60 -9.86 22.58
CA LEU A 128 14.54 -8.56 21.94
C LEU A 128 13.98 -8.67 20.52
N SER A 129 13.16 -7.70 20.16
CA SER A 129 12.65 -7.48 18.80
C SER A 129 13.70 -6.82 17.91
N LEU A 130 13.52 -6.95 16.58
CA LEU A 130 14.39 -6.29 15.60
C LEU A 130 14.37 -4.75 15.74
N GLU A 131 13.23 -4.17 16.15
CA GLU A 131 13.11 -2.72 16.35
C GLU A 131 14.00 -2.23 17.50
N GLU A 132 14.02 -2.97 18.62
CA GLU A 132 14.88 -2.66 19.77
C GLU A 132 16.36 -2.81 19.41
N VAL A 133 16.72 -3.90 18.70
CA VAL A 133 18.07 -4.15 18.19
C VAL A 133 18.53 -3.03 17.26
N THR A 134 17.64 -2.53 16.39
CA THR A 134 17.94 -1.43 15.46
C THR A 134 18.10 -0.10 16.19
N LEU A 135 17.29 0.17 17.20
CA LEU A 135 17.45 1.36 18.04
C LEU A 135 18.77 1.31 18.83
N TRP A 136 19.23 0.13 19.21
CA TRP A 136 20.54 -0.08 19.84
C TRP A 136 21.68 0.27 18.89
N ALA A 137 21.65 -0.28 17.66
CA ALA A 137 22.62 0.02 16.62
C ALA A 137 22.74 1.52 16.34
N ARG A 138 21.60 2.23 16.24
CA ARG A 138 21.57 3.69 16.06
C ARG A 138 22.18 4.49 17.21
N LYS A 139 22.20 3.94 18.43
CA LYS A 139 22.81 4.61 19.59
C LYS A 139 24.31 4.32 19.72
N LEU A 140 24.76 3.17 19.21
CA LEU A 140 26.18 2.83 19.12
C LEU A 140 26.87 3.56 17.97
N ALA A 141 26.12 3.90 16.91
CA ALA A 141 26.64 4.71 15.82
C ALA A 141 27.34 5.94 16.38
N PRO A 142 28.64 6.15 16.05
CA PRO A 142 29.46 7.17 16.65
C PRO A 142 28.81 8.53 16.44
N LYS A 143 28.38 9.15 17.53
CA LYS A 143 28.02 10.57 17.47
C LYS A 143 29.34 11.34 17.39
N PRO A 144 29.46 12.32 16.49
CA PRO A 144 30.69 13.12 16.34
C PRO A 144 31.11 13.85 17.63
N GLU A 145 30.21 13.89 18.62
CA GLU A 145 30.36 14.58 19.90
C GLU A 145 30.79 13.64 21.05
N ASN A 146 30.74 12.32 20.84
CA ASN A 146 30.99 11.32 21.87
C ASN A 146 31.86 10.17 21.31
N GLU A 147 33.11 10.45 20.95
CA GLU A 147 34.17 9.44 20.75
C GLU A 147 34.57 8.73 22.06
N ARG A 148 33.68 8.68 23.05
CA ARG A 148 33.91 7.97 24.30
C ARG A 148 33.76 6.48 24.07
N GLU A 149 34.91 5.78 24.06
CA GLU A 149 35.11 4.36 24.34
C GLU A 149 33.80 3.56 24.32
N LEU A 150 33.35 3.24 23.11
CA LEU A 150 32.37 2.19 22.93
C LEU A 150 33.00 0.93 23.50
N ASP A 151 32.42 0.40 24.57
CA ASP A 151 32.80 -0.90 25.12
C ASP A 151 32.63 -1.91 23.97
N ASP A 152 33.75 -2.35 23.37
CA ASP A 152 33.79 -3.27 22.22
C ASP A 152 32.93 -4.51 22.44
N LYS A 153 32.68 -4.86 23.70
CA LYS A 153 31.89 -6.02 24.11
C LYS A 153 30.38 -5.78 24.13
N CYS A 154 29.91 -4.55 23.88
CA CYS A 154 28.50 -4.17 23.97
C CYS A 154 27.84 -4.59 25.30
N THR A 155 28.62 -4.72 26.38
CA THR A 155 28.16 -5.28 27.65
C THR A 155 27.31 -4.31 28.45
N LYS A 156 27.55 -3.01 28.28
CA LYS A 156 26.81 -1.95 28.97
C LYS A 156 25.71 -1.40 28.07
N TYR A 157 24.47 -1.56 28.55
CA TYR A 157 23.29 -1.02 27.92
C TYR A 157 23.36 0.52 27.87
N PRO A 158 23.14 1.19 26.71
CA PRO A 158 23.00 2.64 26.65
C PRO A 158 21.88 3.05 27.61
N HIS A 159 22.23 3.89 28.59
CA HIS A 159 21.44 4.29 29.77
C HIS A 159 20.01 4.84 29.50
N VAL A 160 19.61 4.91 28.23
CA VAL A 160 18.38 5.48 27.69
C VAL A 160 17.32 4.44 27.29
N PHE A 161 17.51 3.15 27.60
CA PHE A 161 16.32 2.32 27.84
C PHE A 161 16.42 1.75 29.23
N LYS A 162 15.63 2.33 30.12
CA LYS A 162 15.27 1.64 31.35
C LYS A 162 14.47 0.44 30.89
N LEU A 163 15.09 -0.73 30.82
CA LEU A 163 14.39 -1.98 30.56
C LEU A 163 13.21 -2.13 31.49
N ASP A 164 13.32 -1.64 32.73
CA ASP A 164 12.22 -1.57 33.69
C ASP A 164 11.06 -0.69 33.18
N ASP A 165 11.31 0.42 32.47
CA ASP A 165 10.25 1.23 31.85
C ASP A 165 9.61 0.47 30.68
N MET A 166 10.39 -0.32 29.93
CA MET A 166 9.86 -1.14 28.83
C MET A 166 9.07 -2.36 29.31
N GLU A 167 9.53 -3.04 30.36
CA GLU A 167 8.80 -4.10 31.05
C GLU A 167 7.49 -3.55 31.61
N LYS A 168 7.53 -2.35 32.21
CA LYS A 168 6.33 -1.65 32.69
C LYS A 168 5.37 -1.30 31.55
N VAL A 169 5.88 -0.75 30.45
CA VAL A 169 5.05 -0.42 29.26
C VAL A 169 4.49 -1.69 28.59
N ALA A 170 5.26 -2.77 28.54
CA ALA A 170 4.81 -4.05 28.01
C ALA A 170 3.71 -4.67 28.88
N ALA A 171 3.91 -4.68 30.20
CA ALA A 171 2.91 -5.12 31.17
C ALA A 171 1.63 -4.28 31.09
N GLU A 172 1.74 -2.94 31.00
CA GLU A 172 0.59 -2.04 30.80
C GLU A 172 -0.17 -2.34 29.50
N ARG A 173 0.54 -2.61 28.38
CA ARG A 173 -0.12 -2.95 27.11
C ARG A 173 -0.87 -4.27 27.21
N GLU A 174 -0.28 -5.27 27.85
CA GLU A 174 -0.92 -6.56 28.07
C GLU A 174 -2.18 -6.40 28.93
N GLU A 175 -2.09 -5.63 30.01
CA GLU A 175 -3.22 -5.32 30.89
C GLU A 175 -4.35 -4.56 30.15
N ARG A 176 -4.02 -3.53 29.36
CA ARG A 176 -5.01 -2.83 28.52
C ARG A 176 -5.69 -3.78 27.53
N SER A 177 -4.96 -4.74 26.96
CA SER A 177 -5.52 -5.71 26.02
C SER A 177 -6.48 -6.70 26.69
N LYS A 178 -6.17 -7.11 27.93
CA LYS A 178 -7.03 -7.96 28.76
C LYS A 178 -8.31 -7.21 29.15
N ASN A 179 -8.19 -5.94 29.52
CA ASN A 179 -9.34 -5.10 29.86
C ASN A 179 -10.27 -4.83 28.66
N ARG A 180 -9.72 -4.69 27.43
CA ARG A 180 -10.54 -4.54 26.21
C ARG A 180 -11.45 -5.73 25.90
N LYS A 181 -11.13 -6.94 26.36
CA LYS A 181 -11.95 -8.14 26.12
C LYS A 181 -13.11 -8.29 27.11
N LYS A 182 -13.10 -7.57 28.24
CA LYS A 182 -13.98 -7.86 29.37
C LYS A 182 -15.18 -6.92 29.53
N GLY A 183 -15.29 -5.87 28.74
CA GLY A 183 -16.46 -5.00 28.75
C GLY A 183 -16.16 -3.64 28.18
N ASN A 184 -16.81 -3.32 27.07
CA ASN A 184 -17.57 -2.09 26.89
C ASN A 184 -17.91 -1.95 25.41
N ALA A 185 -19.21 -1.76 25.15
CA ALA A 185 -19.67 -1.12 23.93
C ALA A 185 -18.76 0.08 23.64
N ALA A 186 -18.39 0.26 22.38
CA ALA A 186 -17.59 1.39 21.96
C ALA A 186 -18.21 2.68 22.55
N PRO A 187 -17.43 3.55 23.21
CA PRO A 187 -17.98 4.77 23.77
C PRO A 187 -18.69 5.55 22.67
N GLU A 188 -19.93 5.97 22.94
CA GLU A 188 -20.73 6.74 22.01
C GLU A 188 -20.04 8.09 21.78
N PHE A 189 -19.41 8.24 20.61
CA PHE A 189 -18.77 9.47 20.20
C PHE A 189 -19.84 10.46 19.73
N HIS A 190 -20.34 11.30 20.64
CA HIS A 190 -21.16 12.46 20.27
C HIS A 190 -20.26 13.56 19.69
N LEU A 191 -20.22 13.64 18.36
CA LEU A 191 -19.60 14.76 17.64
C LEU A 191 -20.57 15.95 17.67
N HIS A 192 -20.34 16.91 18.56
CA HIS A 192 -21.00 18.21 18.51
C HIS A 192 -20.43 19.02 17.34
N MET A 193 -21.11 18.97 16.20
CA MET A 193 -20.85 19.90 15.11
C MET A 193 -21.40 21.27 15.51
N PRO A 194 -20.57 22.33 15.53
CA PRO A 194 -21.04 23.67 15.88
C PRO A 194 -22.06 24.16 14.84
N ALA A 195 -23.18 24.70 15.32
CA ALA A 195 -24.34 25.13 14.54
C ALA A 195 -24.09 26.38 13.64
N SER A 196 -22.84 26.74 13.36
CA SER A 196 -22.48 27.98 12.67
C SER A 196 -22.38 27.86 11.13
N MET A 197 -23.11 26.92 10.50
CA MET A 197 -23.28 26.87 9.03
C MET A 197 -24.73 27.10 8.57
N ASP A 198 -25.52 27.84 9.36
CA ASP A 198 -26.78 28.41 8.91
C ASP A 198 -26.52 29.60 7.98
N GLY A 199 -26.38 29.33 6.68
CA GLY A 199 -26.32 30.43 5.72
C GLY A 199 -26.07 30.14 4.24
N ILE A 200 -25.93 28.89 3.78
CA ILE A 200 -25.58 28.64 2.36
C ILE A 200 -26.54 27.67 1.64
N PHE A 201 -27.38 26.91 2.33
CA PHE A 201 -28.35 26.04 1.66
C PHE A 201 -29.77 26.56 1.84
N GLY A 202 -30.27 27.20 0.79
CA GLY A 202 -31.65 27.62 0.66
C GLY A 202 -32.60 26.42 0.71
N ASP A 203 -33.64 26.59 1.52
CA ASP A 203 -35.00 26.11 1.35
C ASP A 203 -35.15 24.74 0.67
N VAL A 204 -34.99 23.69 1.47
CA VAL A 204 -35.58 22.37 1.16
C VAL A 204 -36.57 22.06 2.26
N SER A 205 -37.83 22.08 1.87
CA SER A 205 -38.98 21.96 2.73
C SER A 205 -38.96 20.73 3.62
N ASN A 206 -39.16 21.01 4.90
CA ASN A 206 -39.79 20.21 5.94
C ASN A 206 -40.46 18.90 5.43
N THR A 207 -39.84 17.76 5.69
CA THR A 207 -40.50 16.45 5.68
C THR A 207 -40.27 15.77 7.01
N GLN A 208 -41.39 15.40 7.65
CA GLN A 208 -41.47 14.79 8.97
C GLN A 208 -40.74 13.44 9.07
N PRO A 209 -40.33 13.02 10.28
CA PRO A 209 -39.72 11.71 10.51
C PRO A 209 -40.77 10.59 10.40
N ALA A 210 -40.61 9.73 9.39
CA ALA A 210 -41.39 8.50 9.26
C ALA A 210 -40.85 7.39 10.20
N PRO A 211 -41.74 6.54 10.77
CA PRO A 211 -41.35 5.47 11.67
C PRO A 211 -40.67 4.30 10.93
N LYS A 212 -39.74 3.66 11.63
CA LYS A 212 -38.97 2.47 11.23
C LYS A 212 -39.90 1.39 10.64
N ARG A 213 -39.82 1.16 9.33
CA ARG A 213 -40.37 -0.04 8.68
C ARG A 213 -39.28 -1.05 8.41
N ALA A 214 -39.61 -2.29 8.76
CA ALA A 214 -38.87 -3.50 8.48
C ALA A 214 -38.56 -3.61 6.97
N ARG A 215 -37.41 -4.19 6.68
CA ARG A 215 -36.84 -4.35 5.35
C ARG A 215 -37.34 -5.67 4.79
N ASP A 216 -38.44 -5.64 4.07
CA ASP A 216 -38.81 -6.72 3.16
C ASP A 216 -38.07 -6.53 1.83
N THR A 217 -37.63 -7.66 1.30
CA THR A 217 -36.77 -7.79 0.13
C THR A 217 -37.68 -8.12 -1.04
N GLU A 218 -37.81 -7.20 -1.99
CA GLU A 218 -38.49 -7.47 -3.26
C GLU A 218 -37.57 -7.05 -4.41
N ASP A 219 -37.24 -8.05 -5.22
CA ASP A 219 -36.52 -7.96 -6.48
C ASP A 219 -37.28 -7.05 -7.46
N SER A 220 -36.56 -6.14 -8.11
CA SER A 220 -37.09 -5.36 -9.22
C SER A 220 -36.04 -5.25 -10.31
N ASP A 221 -36.13 -6.20 -11.23
CA ASP A 221 -35.46 -6.18 -12.53
C ASP A 221 -35.99 -5.01 -13.35
N ASN A 222 -35.11 -4.05 -13.65
CA ASN A 222 -35.38 -3.00 -14.62
C ASN A 222 -34.28 -3.03 -15.68
N ASP A 223 -34.54 -3.86 -16.69
CA ASP A 223 -33.74 -4.01 -17.90
C ASP A 223 -34.10 -2.87 -18.85
N SER A 224 -33.21 -1.87 -18.92
CA SER A 224 -33.35 -0.71 -19.80
C SER A 224 -32.21 -0.76 -20.81
N ASP A 225 -32.50 -1.42 -21.94
CA ASP A 225 -31.66 -1.44 -23.14
C ASP A 225 -31.58 -0.04 -23.76
N ASP A 226 -30.57 0.71 -23.35
CA ASP A 226 -30.18 1.98 -23.98
C ASP A 226 -29.23 1.66 -25.13
N ASP A 227 -29.78 1.60 -26.35
CA ASP A 227 -29.12 1.38 -27.64
C ASP A 227 -28.16 2.54 -27.98
N ALA A 228 -27.02 2.59 -27.28
CA ALA A 228 -25.93 3.47 -27.64
C ALA A 228 -25.18 2.88 -28.85
N PRO A 229 -24.97 3.65 -29.94
CA PRO A 229 -24.30 3.14 -31.14
C PRO A 229 -22.90 2.64 -30.77
N ALA A 230 -22.62 1.37 -31.10
CA ALA A 230 -21.34 0.73 -30.85
C ALA A 230 -20.21 1.53 -31.51
N VAL A 231 -19.38 2.18 -30.69
CA VAL A 231 -18.21 2.91 -31.17
C VAL A 231 -17.25 1.90 -31.80
N SER A 232 -16.90 2.11 -33.08
CA SER A 232 -16.02 1.19 -33.77
C SER A 232 -14.62 1.18 -33.13
N ILE A 233 -13.99 0.01 -33.07
CA ILE A 233 -12.63 -0.12 -32.53
C ILE A 233 -11.65 0.78 -33.30
N SER A 234 -11.90 1.00 -34.59
CA SER A 234 -11.12 1.90 -35.45
C SER A 234 -11.16 3.36 -34.96
N ASP A 235 -12.31 3.84 -34.48
CA ASP A 235 -12.45 5.20 -33.94
C ASP A 235 -11.70 5.36 -32.61
N VAL A 236 -11.70 4.33 -31.77
CA VAL A 236 -10.93 4.34 -30.51
C VAL A 236 -9.42 4.37 -30.80
N LEU A 237 -8.95 3.59 -31.78
CA LEU A 237 -7.55 3.51 -32.16
C LEU A 237 -7.04 4.80 -32.80
N SER A 238 -7.83 5.44 -33.67
CA SER A 238 -7.45 6.71 -34.30
C SER A 238 -7.33 7.86 -33.29
N VAL A 239 -8.22 7.92 -32.28
CA VAL A 239 -8.14 8.90 -31.18
C VAL A 239 -6.91 8.67 -30.29
N LEU A 240 -6.52 7.42 -30.06
CA LEU A 240 -5.30 7.05 -29.32
C LEU A 240 -4.03 7.46 -30.09
N HIS A 241 -3.96 7.16 -31.39
CA HIS A 241 -2.83 7.53 -32.24
C HIS A 241 -2.62 9.05 -32.32
N LYS A 242 -3.71 9.81 -32.46
CA LYS A 242 -3.66 11.28 -32.53
C LYS A 242 -3.18 11.91 -31.22
N LYS A 243 -3.44 11.27 -30.08
CA LYS A 243 -2.95 11.72 -28.76
C LYS A 243 -1.47 11.37 -28.51
N MET A 244 -0.98 10.26 -29.05
CA MET A 244 0.42 9.86 -28.87
C MET A 244 1.40 10.80 -29.59
N LEU A 245 1.04 11.30 -30.78
CA LEU A 245 1.89 12.23 -31.54
C LEU A 245 2.06 13.61 -30.85
N LEU A 246 1.12 13.99 -29.98
CA LEU A 246 1.17 15.26 -29.24
C LEU A 246 2.07 15.22 -27.98
N CYS A 247 2.67 14.07 -27.64
CA CYS A 247 3.53 13.91 -26.47
C CYS A 247 5.03 13.78 -26.80
N GLN A 248 5.44 14.05 -28.04
CA GLN A 248 6.84 13.98 -28.48
C GLN A 248 7.72 15.21 -28.13
N GLY A 249 7.19 16.20 -27.41
CA GLY A 249 7.98 17.31 -26.86
C GLY A 249 8.52 17.00 -25.47
N ASP A 250 9.85 16.92 -25.35
CA ASP A 250 10.69 16.92 -24.13
C ASP A 250 10.21 16.10 -22.92
N TRP A 251 10.77 14.89 -22.78
CA TRP A 251 10.73 14.13 -21.53
C TRP A 251 12.15 13.72 -21.13
N ASP A 252 12.67 14.35 -20.07
CA ASP A 252 13.92 14.01 -19.40
C ASP A 252 13.92 12.54 -18.91
N GLY A 253 15.02 11.84 -19.23
CA GLY A 253 15.11 10.38 -19.33
C GLY A 253 15.43 9.58 -18.07
N GLU A 254 14.80 9.83 -16.92
CA GLU A 254 15.19 9.12 -15.67
C GLU A 254 14.11 8.27 -14.96
N ARG A 255 12.95 8.00 -15.59
CA ARG A 255 11.88 7.17 -14.97
C ARG A 255 11.37 5.96 -15.74
N CYS A 256 11.97 5.60 -16.87
CA CYS A 256 11.46 4.52 -17.72
C CYS A 256 12.08 3.14 -17.44
N ARG A 257 12.11 2.67 -16.17
CA ARG A 257 12.38 1.23 -15.89
C ARG A 257 11.17 0.44 -15.39
N ALA A 258 10.07 1.11 -15.06
CA ALA A 258 8.79 0.46 -14.80
C ALA A 258 7.81 0.93 -15.87
N GLY A 259 7.42 0.04 -16.79
CA GLY A 259 6.50 0.29 -17.90
C GLY A 259 5.07 0.63 -17.45
N VAL A 260 4.88 1.73 -16.73
CA VAL A 260 3.58 2.18 -16.25
C VAL A 260 2.89 2.98 -17.36
N TYR A 261 2.01 2.31 -18.11
CA TYR A 261 1.16 2.97 -19.09
C TYR A 261 0.01 3.70 -18.39
N LYS A 262 -0.04 5.03 -18.52
CA LYS A 262 -1.13 5.85 -18.00
C LYS A 262 -2.14 6.16 -19.09
N LEU A 263 -3.28 5.49 -19.10
CA LEU A 263 -4.42 5.88 -19.92
C LEU A 263 -5.09 7.13 -19.32
N LEU A 264 -4.72 8.33 -19.79
CA LEU A 264 -5.34 9.58 -19.31
C LEU A 264 -6.63 9.90 -20.07
N LYS A 265 -7.78 9.75 -19.40
CA LYS A 265 -9.01 10.49 -19.77
C LYS A 265 -8.99 11.84 -19.04
N ARG A 266 -8.74 12.94 -19.78
CA ARG A 266 -9.09 14.29 -19.30
C ARG A 266 -10.61 14.38 -19.29
N SER A 267 -11.21 14.52 -18.10
CA SER A 267 -12.62 14.88 -17.95
C SER A 267 -12.83 16.25 -18.60
N GLN A 268 -13.41 16.28 -19.80
CA GLN A 268 -13.92 17.52 -20.38
C GLN A 268 -15.20 17.88 -19.61
N ARG A 269 -15.06 18.67 -18.54
CA ARG A 269 -16.19 19.40 -17.98
C ARG A 269 -16.52 20.54 -18.95
N GLY A 270 -17.43 20.26 -19.89
CA GLY A 270 -18.09 21.30 -20.66
C GLY A 270 -18.85 22.22 -19.71
N ARG A 271 -18.36 23.44 -19.52
CA ARG A 271 -19.15 24.54 -18.92
C ARG A 271 -20.14 25.00 -19.97
N ALA A 272 -21.35 24.45 -19.96
CA ALA A 272 -22.48 25.07 -20.64
C ALA A 272 -22.83 26.37 -19.91
N ARG A 273 -22.34 27.51 -20.42
CA ARG A 273 -22.86 28.83 -20.04
C ARG A 273 -24.27 28.95 -20.63
N LYS A 274 -25.30 28.77 -19.81
CA LYS A 274 -26.65 29.24 -20.13
C LYS A 274 -26.61 30.78 -20.10
N GLY A 275 -26.62 31.40 -21.27
CA GLY A 275 -26.98 32.81 -21.40
C GLY A 275 -28.46 32.96 -21.10
N ARG A 276 -28.80 33.85 -20.16
CA ARG A 276 -30.16 34.38 -20.02
C ARG A 276 -30.29 35.55 -21.00
N ALA A 277 -31.31 35.49 -21.85
CA ALA A 277 -31.92 36.66 -22.45
C ALA A 277 -32.86 37.31 -21.43
#